data_AF-A0A0G1VNC1-F1
#
_entry.id   AF-A0A0G1VNC1-F1
#
_cell.length_a   1.000
_cell.length_b   1.000
_cell.length_c   1.000
_cell.angle_alpha   90.00
_cell.angle_beta   90.00
_cell.angle_gamma   90.00
#
_symmetry.space_group_name_H-M   'P 1'
#
loop_
_entity.id
_entity.type
_entity.pdbx_description
1 polymer ?
#
loop_
_entity_poly.entity_id
_entity_poly.type
_entity_poly.pdbx_seq_one_letter_code
_entity_poly.pdbx_strand_id
1 'polypeptide(L)'
;MLAMPFGVCKIGSVVRLEEMAMKIRKKTTKTYHCGVCKTGYPTPQEAENCEKYPVEQRVANIGDYVRISEKRECLMADPKIDPYYVAEGVITGFSPPLPFDMEYELKWLGGKRERLNSHVHLYYVRYTCPRCNEEREQSVFALEFTILKSKEKTASE
;
A
#
# COMPACT_ATOMS: atom_id res chain seq x y z
N MET A 1 41.24 -49.66 57.02
CA MET A 1 40.30 -49.83 58.15
C MET A 1 39.70 -48.48 58.49
N LEU A 2 38.46 -48.49 59.01
CA LEU A 2 37.64 -47.38 59.52
C LEU A 2 36.95 -46.55 58.43
N ALA A 3 35.71 -46.91 58.04
CA ALA A 3 34.45 -46.65 58.74
C ALA A 3 33.98 -45.19 58.59
N MET A 4 32.90 -45.03 57.80
CA MET A 4 31.96 -43.90 57.78
C MET A 4 31.52 -43.54 59.23
N PRO A 5 31.01 -42.33 59.57
CA PRO A 5 29.69 -41.89 59.07
C PRO A 5 29.25 -40.40 59.20
N PHE A 6 28.03 -40.18 58.69
CA PHE A 6 27.02 -39.15 58.99
C PHE A 6 27.23 -37.69 58.56
N GLY A 7 26.32 -37.24 57.70
CA GLY A 7 25.98 -35.84 57.48
C GLY A 7 24.62 -35.73 56.81
N VAL A 8 23.56 -35.73 57.61
CA VAL A 8 22.16 -35.52 57.20
C VAL A 8 22.00 -34.09 56.66
N CYS A 9 21.40 -33.91 55.49
CA CYS A 9 20.75 -32.64 55.17
C CYS A 9 19.43 -32.90 54.43
N LYS A 10 18.32 -32.79 55.18
CA LYS A 10 16.97 -32.62 54.65
C LYS A 10 16.73 -31.13 54.46
N ILE A 11 16.57 -30.66 53.23
CA ILE A 11 15.66 -29.56 52.86
C ILE A 11 15.35 -29.84 51.38
N GLY A 12 14.12 -30.15 50.94
CA GLY A 12 13.01 -29.19 50.89
C GLY A 12 13.50 -27.97 50.11
N SER A 13 13.12 -27.70 48.88
CA SER A 13 11.76 -27.64 48.37
C SER A 13 11.87 -27.51 46.86
N VAL A 14 11.02 -28.26 46.16
CA VAL A 14 10.73 -28.06 44.74
C VAL A 14 10.34 -26.59 44.57
N VAL A 15 11.14 -25.83 43.83
CA VAL A 15 10.78 -24.47 43.43
C VAL A 15 9.62 -24.62 42.46
N ARG A 16 8.39 -24.60 42.99
CA ARG A 16 7.20 -24.29 42.21
C ARG A 16 7.46 -22.89 41.67
N LEU A 17 7.81 -22.82 40.40
CA LEU A 17 7.68 -21.62 39.58
C LEU A 17 6.18 -21.30 39.52
N GLU A 18 5.67 -20.69 40.58
CA GLU A 18 4.37 -20.05 40.57
C GLU A 18 4.46 -18.89 39.58
N GLU A 19 4.05 -19.21 38.36
CA GLU A 19 3.20 -18.42 37.48
C GLU A 19 3.10 -16.94 37.88
N MET A 20 4.16 -16.17 37.60
CA MET A 20 4.02 -14.74 37.34
C MET A 20 3.36 -14.55 35.98
N ALA A 21 2.09 -14.96 35.87
CA ALA A 21 1.22 -14.64 34.75
C ALA A 21 0.93 -13.13 34.81
N MET A 22 1.83 -12.35 34.22
CA MET A 22 1.64 -10.93 33.97
C MET A 22 0.37 -10.80 33.13
N LYS A 23 -0.73 -10.40 33.77
CA LYS A 23 -2.04 -10.22 33.16
C LYS A 23 -1.95 -9.03 32.21
N ILE A 24 -1.45 -9.27 30.99
CA ILE A 24 -1.49 -8.32 29.88
C ILE A 24 -2.97 -8.06 29.64
N ARG A 25 -3.50 -6.98 30.23
CA ARG A 25 -4.80 -6.44 29.85
C ARG A 25 -4.63 -6.02 28.40
N LYS A 26 -5.01 -6.89 27.46
CA LYS A 26 -5.15 -6.55 26.05
C LYS A 26 -6.13 -5.38 26.01
N LYS A 27 -5.60 -4.16 25.93
CA LYS A 27 -6.40 -2.96 25.75
C LYS A 27 -7.03 -3.13 24.37
N THR A 28 -8.31 -3.51 24.34
CA THR A 28 -9.06 -3.60 23.10
C THR A 28 -9.27 -2.18 22.61
N THR A 29 -8.31 -1.65 21.85
CA THR A 29 -8.47 -0.38 21.17
C THR A 29 -9.59 -0.58 20.17
N LYS A 30 -10.79 -0.08 20.49
CA LYS A 30 -11.88 -0.02 19.52
C LYS A 30 -11.38 0.83 18.36
N THR A 31 -11.30 0.23 17.18
CA THR A 31 -10.94 0.91 15.94
C THR A 31 -12.24 1.15 15.17
N TYR A 32 -12.47 2.39 14.77
CA TYR A 32 -13.67 2.79 14.03
C TYR A 32 -13.32 2.84 12.55
N HIS A 33 -14.12 2.23 11.68
CA HIS A 33 -13.78 2.12 10.27
C HIS A 33 -14.65 3.03 9.42
N CYS A 34 -14.05 3.74 8.48
CA CYS A 34 -14.79 4.45 7.44
C CYS A 34 -15.57 3.43 6.58
N GLY A 35 -16.86 3.66 6.38
CA GLY A 35 -17.73 2.83 5.56
C GLY A 35 -17.32 2.76 4.07
N VAL A 36 -16.61 3.78 3.58
CA VAL A 36 -16.19 3.92 2.18
C VAL A 36 -14.84 3.24 1.91
N CYS A 37 -13.76 3.73 2.54
CA CYS A 37 -12.39 3.22 2.31
C CYS A 37 -11.92 2.16 3.31
N LYS A 38 -12.73 1.84 4.34
CA LYS A 38 -12.43 0.87 5.41
C LYS A 38 -11.23 1.20 6.29
N THR A 39 -10.60 2.36 6.12
CA THR A 39 -9.53 2.86 6.99
C THR A 39 -9.99 2.95 8.44
N GLY A 40 -9.14 2.47 9.35
CA GLY A 40 -9.38 2.47 10.79
C GLY A 40 -8.91 3.75 11.46
N TYR A 41 -9.73 4.29 12.35
CA TYR A 41 -9.52 5.53 13.09
C TYR A 41 -9.62 5.30 14.61
N PRO A 42 -8.89 6.08 15.42
CA PRO A 42 -8.98 6.03 16.89
C PRO A 42 -10.33 6.46 17.45
N THR A 43 -11.04 7.36 16.77
CA THR A 43 -12.31 7.93 17.23
C THR A 43 -13.42 7.76 16.19
N PRO A 44 -14.70 7.64 16.62
CA PRO A 44 -15.83 7.53 15.69
C PRO A 44 -15.99 8.81 14.86
N GLN A 45 -15.74 9.97 15.48
CA GLN A 45 -15.83 11.28 14.82
C GLN A 45 -14.87 11.39 13.62
N GLU A 46 -13.65 10.86 13.74
CA GLU A 46 -12.69 10.85 12.63
C GLU A 46 -13.14 9.93 11.49
N ALA A 47 -13.67 8.74 11.81
CA ALA A 47 -14.22 7.83 10.80
C ALA A 47 -15.41 8.48 10.05
N GLU A 48 -16.35 9.08 10.79
CA GLU A 48 -17.49 9.81 10.21
C GLU A 48 -17.05 11.01 9.38
N ASN A 49 -16.01 11.73 9.79
CA ASN A 49 -15.47 12.84 9.02
C ASN A 49 -14.80 12.34 7.72
N CYS A 50 -14.13 11.19 7.76
CA CYS A 50 -13.61 10.56 6.55
C CYS A 50 -14.75 10.18 5.59
N GLU A 51 -15.83 9.60 6.10
CA GLU A 51 -16.97 9.16 5.27
C GLU A 51 -17.66 10.30 4.52
N LYS A 52 -17.64 11.52 5.08
CA LYS A 52 -18.22 12.71 4.44
C LYS A 52 -17.47 13.17 3.21
N TYR A 53 -16.22 12.73 3.05
CA TYR A 53 -15.41 13.10 1.90
C TYR A 53 -15.93 12.43 0.62
N PRO A 54 -16.02 13.18 -0.51
CA PRO A 54 -16.47 12.63 -1.76
C PRO A 54 -15.53 11.53 -2.27
N VAL A 55 -16.02 10.71 -3.18
CA VAL A 55 -15.20 9.70 -3.87
C VAL A 55 -14.84 10.24 -5.25
N GLU A 56 -13.55 10.19 -5.58
CA GLU A 56 -13.03 10.54 -6.89
C GLU A 56 -13.76 9.74 -7.98
N GLN A 57 -14.22 10.42 -9.03
CA GLN A 57 -14.81 9.73 -10.16
C GLN A 57 -13.72 8.99 -10.93
N ARG A 58 -14.01 7.76 -11.37
CA ARG A 58 -13.07 7.02 -12.20
C ARG A 58 -12.89 7.73 -13.53
N VAL A 59 -11.64 8.03 -13.88
CA VAL A 59 -11.28 8.73 -15.12
C VAL A 59 -10.95 7.78 -16.26
N ALA A 60 -10.73 6.50 -15.95
CA ALA A 60 -10.34 5.46 -16.90
C ALA A 60 -10.98 4.11 -16.55
N ASN A 61 -11.04 3.22 -17.55
CA ASN A 61 -11.63 1.89 -17.47
C ASN A 61 -10.57 0.79 -17.63
N ILE A 62 -10.92 -0.41 -17.18
CA ILE A 62 -10.11 -1.61 -17.46
C ILE A 62 -10.06 -1.81 -18.97
N GLY A 63 -8.85 -1.98 -19.50
CA GLY A 63 -8.60 -2.11 -20.94
C GLY A 63 -8.13 -0.83 -21.62
N ASP A 64 -8.24 0.34 -20.98
CA ASP A 64 -7.73 1.59 -21.55
C ASP A 64 -6.19 1.54 -21.64
N TYR A 65 -5.66 2.00 -22.78
CA TYR A 65 -4.22 2.16 -22.97
C TYR A 65 -3.79 3.53 -22.43
N VAL A 66 -2.78 3.55 -21.58
CA VAL A 66 -2.35 4.74 -20.87
C VAL A 66 -0.83 4.89 -20.93
N ARG A 67 -0.39 6.14 -20.86
CA ARG A 67 1.01 6.53 -20.68
C ARG A 67 1.18 7.07 -19.26
N ILE A 68 2.10 6.49 -18.50
CA ILE A 68 2.46 6.99 -17.17
C ILE A 68 3.34 8.23 -17.35
N SER A 69 3.00 9.34 -16.71
CA SER A 69 3.66 10.64 -16.91
C SER A 69 5.10 10.66 -16.38
N GLU A 70 5.37 9.92 -15.30
CA GLU A 70 6.67 9.92 -14.65
C GLU A 70 7.69 9.02 -15.36
N LYS A 71 8.93 9.52 -15.47
CA LYS A 71 10.07 8.74 -15.96
C LYS A 71 10.45 7.68 -14.93
N ARG A 72 10.79 6.51 -15.43
CA ARG A 72 11.22 5.34 -14.66
C ARG A 72 12.63 4.97 -15.03
N GLU A 73 13.32 4.32 -14.13
CA GLU A 73 14.63 3.74 -14.38
C GLU A 73 14.51 2.21 -14.48
N CYS A 74 15.25 1.60 -15.41
CA CYS A 74 15.40 0.16 -15.50
C CYS A 74 16.82 -0.25 -15.09
N LEU A 75 16.96 -0.85 -13.91
CA LEU A 75 18.25 -1.35 -13.41
C LEU A 75 18.80 -2.55 -14.20
N MET A 76 17.94 -3.21 -14.99
CA MET A 76 18.28 -4.34 -15.85
C MET A 76 18.56 -3.92 -17.30
N ALA A 77 18.66 -2.61 -17.58
CA ALA A 77 18.93 -2.12 -18.93
C ALA A 77 20.35 -2.49 -19.39
N ASP A 78 20.54 -2.68 -20.70
CA ASP A 78 21.88 -2.76 -21.28
C ASP A 78 22.67 -1.49 -20.89
N PRO A 79 23.90 -1.61 -20.35
CA PRO A 79 24.73 -0.47 -19.95
C PRO A 79 24.98 0.58 -21.04
N LYS A 80 24.76 0.24 -22.31
CA LYS A 80 24.93 1.14 -23.47
C LYS A 80 23.69 1.96 -23.80
N ILE A 81 22.56 1.72 -23.14
CA ILE A 81 21.28 2.37 -23.41
C ILE A 81 20.90 3.22 -22.20
N ASP A 82 20.25 4.36 -22.44
CA ASP A 82 19.66 5.18 -21.38
C ASP A 82 18.68 4.32 -20.53
N PRO A 83 18.95 4.10 -19.23
CA PRO A 83 18.10 3.28 -18.38
C PRO A 83 16.74 3.94 -18.11
N TYR A 84 16.61 5.24 -18.37
CA TYR A 84 15.38 5.97 -18.13
C TYR A 84 14.37 5.77 -19.28
N TYR A 85 13.09 5.61 -18.95
CA TYR A 85 12.01 5.42 -19.91
C TYR A 85 10.67 5.92 -19.37
N VAL A 86 9.69 6.08 -20.26
CA VAL A 86 8.29 6.30 -19.89
C VAL A 86 7.51 5.02 -20.17
N ALA A 87 6.69 4.58 -19.23
CA ALA A 87 5.90 3.36 -19.38
C ALA A 87 4.57 3.64 -20.09
N GLU A 88 4.23 2.78 -21.06
CA GLU A 88 2.93 2.76 -21.73
C GLU A 88 2.34 1.35 -21.61
N GLY A 89 1.08 1.25 -21.21
CA GLY A 89 0.48 -0.01 -20.84
C GLY A 89 -1.03 0.03 -20.78
N VAL A 90 -1.62 -1.07 -20.34
CA VAL A 90 -3.08 -1.23 -20.24
C VAL A 90 -3.49 -1.21 -18.78
N ILE A 91 -4.61 -0.54 -18.46
CA ILE A 91 -5.23 -0.64 -17.14
C ILE A 91 -5.81 -2.04 -16.96
N THR A 92 -5.31 -2.77 -15.95
CA THR A 92 -5.77 -4.12 -15.60
C THR A 92 -6.78 -4.13 -14.44
N GLY A 93 -6.84 -3.05 -13.66
CA GLY A 93 -7.76 -2.96 -12.53
C GLY A 93 -7.66 -1.62 -11.80
N PHE A 94 -8.42 -1.51 -10.71
CA PHE A 94 -8.39 -0.37 -9.80
C PHE A 94 -8.57 -0.83 -8.35
N SER A 95 -8.04 -0.06 -7.41
CA SER A 95 -8.26 -0.31 -5.98
C SER A 95 -9.68 0.10 -5.57
N PRO A 96 -10.19 -0.46 -4.45
CA PRO A 96 -11.24 0.21 -3.68
C PRO A 96 -10.84 1.67 -3.35
N PRO A 97 -11.80 2.56 -3.06
CA PRO A 97 -11.48 3.92 -2.64
C PRO A 97 -10.52 3.91 -1.45
N LEU A 98 -9.45 4.67 -1.56
CA LEU A 98 -8.47 4.87 -0.49
C LEU A 98 -8.77 6.18 0.25
N PRO A 99 -8.39 6.33 1.53
CA PRO A 99 -8.45 7.64 2.18
C PRO A 99 -7.61 8.65 1.38
N PHE A 100 -7.90 9.93 1.55
CA PHE A 100 -7.10 10.98 0.94
C PHE A 100 -5.62 10.80 1.33
N ASP A 101 -4.74 10.75 0.33
CA ASP A 101 -3.31 10.58 0.54
C ASP A 101 -2.66 11.96 0.63
N MET A 102 -2.01 12.26 1.76
CA MET A 102 -1.31 13.53 1.92
C MET A 102 -0.21 13.72 0.87
N GLU A 103 0.45 12.65 0.40
CA GLU A 103 1.43 12.75 -0.69
C GLU A 103 0.74 13.19 -1.99
N TYR A 104 -0.39 12.58 -2.33
CA TYR A 104 -1.20 12.97 -3.48
C TYR A 104 -1.66 14.44 -3.39
N GLU A 105 -2.14 14.86 -2.23
CA GLU A 105 -2.59 16.24 -1.98
C GLU A 105 -1.44 17.26 -2.05
N LEU A 106 -0.28 16.94 -1.48
CA LEU A 106 0.88 17.83 -1.49
C LEU A 106 1.47 17.94 -2.89
N LYS A 107 1.68 16.80 -3.57
CA LYS A 107 2.32 16.71 -4.88
C LYS A 107 1.48 17.36 -5.97
N TRP A 108 0.17 17.14 -5.95
CA TRP A 108 -0.69 17.49 -7.09
C TRP A 108 -1.76 18.55 -6.79
N LEU A 109 -2.21 18.66 -5.54
CA LEU A 109 -3.21 19.66 -5.12
C LEU A 109 -2.60 20.88 -4.41
N GLY A 110 -1.29 20.88 -4.19
CA GLY A 110 -0.53 21.99 -3.62
C GLY A 110 -0.73 22.19 -2.13
N GLY A 111 -1.12 21.13 -1.40
CA GLY A 111 -1.27 21.15 0.07
C GLY A 111 -2.38 22.07 0.60
N LYS A 112 -3.28 22.54 -0.26
CA LYS A 112 -4.40 23.41 0.14
C LYS A 112 -5.50 22.57 0.76
N ARG A 113 -5.67 22.70 2.08
CA ARG A 113 -6.71 21.99 2.88
C ARG A 113 -8.15 22.20 2.40
N GLU A 114 -8.39 23.24 1.61
CA GLU A 114 -9.70 23.58 1.02
C GLU A 114 -9.96 22.95 -0.36
N ARG A 115 -9.00 22.19 -0.90
CA ARG A 115 -9.23 21.35 -2.08
C ARG A 115 -9.83 20.00 -1.69
N LEU A 116 -10.33 19.27 -2.69
CA LEU A 116 -11.06 18.00 -2.53
C LEU A 116 -10.21 16.97 -1.76
N ASN A 117 -10.40 16.93 -0.44
CA ASN A 117 -10.09 15.79 0.40
C ASN A 117 -11.07 14.70 -0.03
N SER A 118 -10.75 13.95 -1.08
CA SER A 118 -11.61 12.89 -1.61
C SER A 118 -10.97 11.54 -1.40
N HIS A 119 -11.80 10.51 -1.32
CA HIS A 119 -11.32 9.15 -1.47
C HIS A 119 -10.83 8.95 -2.91
N VAL A 120 -9.59 8.48 -3.07
CA VAL A 120 -8.94 8.38 -4.39
C VAL A 120 -8.88 6.93 -4.87
N HIS A 121 -8.69 6.75 -6.18
CA HIS A 121 -8.49 5.44 -6.79
C HIS A 121 -7.06 5.26 -7.27
N LEU A 122 -6.45 4.11 -6.96
CA LEU A 122 -5.26 3.63 -7.66
C LEU A 122 -5.68 2.81 -8.88
N TYR A 123 -4.97 2.99 -9.97
CA TYR A 123 -5.14 2.25 -11.22
C TYR A 123 -3.93 1.33 -11.41
N TYR A 124 -4.18 0.05 -11.63
CA TYR A 124 -3.13 -0.91 -11.94
C TYR A 124 -2.88 -0.90 -13.45
N VAL A 125 -1.66 -0.57 -13.86
CA VAL A 125 -1.24 -0.50 -15.26
C VAL A 125 -0.20 -1.60 -15.50
N ARG A 126 -0.53 -2.52 -16.41
CA ARG A 126 0.39 -3.55 -16.87
C ARG A 126 1.08 -3.11 -18.15
N TYR A 127 2.40 -3.24 -18.20
CA TYR A 127 3.21 -2.85 -19.33
C TYR A 127 4.46 -3.72 -19.46
N THR A 128 5.05 -3.72 -20.65
CA THR A 128 6.35 -4.35 -20.89
C THR A 128 7.44 -3.28 -20.82
N CYS A 129 8.47 -3.52 -20.01
CA CYS A 129 9.60 -2.60 -19.90
C CYS A 129 10.32 -2.49 -21.26
N PRO A 130 10.44 -1.31 -21.89
CA PRO A 130 11.09 -1.16 -23.20
C PRO A 130 12.62 -1.31 -23.13
N ARG A 131 13.19 -1.51 -21.93
CA ARG A 131 14.64 -1.65 -21.71
C ARG A 131 15.07 -3.11 -21.52
N CYS A 132 14.30 -3.90 -20.75
CA CYS A 132 14.63 -5.30 -20.45
C CYS A 132 13.58 -6.31 -20.92
N ASN A 133 12.47 -5.85 -21.52
CA ASN A 133 11.35 -6.67 -21.98
C ASN A 133 10.60 -7.48 -20.89
N GLU A 134 10.84 -7.20 -19.62
CA GLU A 134 10.06 -7.80 -18.52
C GLU A 134 8.66 -7.20 -18.46
N GLU A 135 7.66 -8.04 -18.18
CA GLU A 135 6.33 -7.58 -17.80
C GLU A 135 6.34 -7.01 -16.39
N ARG A 136 5.67 -5.87 -16.22
CA ARG A 136 5.55 -5.15 -14.96
C ARG A 136 4.12 -4.69 -14.76
N GLU A 137 3.70 -4.59 -13.51
CA GLU A 137 2.44 -3.98 -13.13
C GLU A 137 2.73 -2.91 -12.08
N GLN A 138 2.14 -1.72 -12.25
CA GLN A 138 2.26 -0.65 -11.29
C GLN A 138 0.92 0.01 -10.99
N SER A 139 0.70 0.32 -9.72
CA SER A 139 -0.34 1.24 -9.27
C SER A 139 0.07 2.71 -9.50
N VAL A 140 -0.80 3.48 -10.13
CA VAL A 140 -0.67 4.93 -10.35
C VAL A 140 -1.96 5.65 -10.01
N PHE A 141 -1.88 6.91 -9.61
CA PHE A 141 -3.07 7.75 -9.44
C PHE A 141 -3.55 8.34 -10.76
N ALA A 142 -4.80 8.82 -10.79
CA ALA A 142 -5.43 9.42 -11.98
C ALA A 142 -4.59 10.51 -12.66
N LEU A 143 -3.89 11.33 -11.87
CA LEU A 143 -3.06 12.44 -12.37
C LEU A 143 -1.70 11.99 -12.92
N GLU A 144 -1.29 10.76 -12.64
CA GLU A 144 0.02 10.21 -13.00
C GLU A 144 0.02 9.52 -14.36
N PHE A 145 -1.09 9.52 -15.08
CA PHE A 145 -1.16 8.98 -16.43
C PHE A 145 -2.05 9.81 -17.36
N THR A 146 -1.90 9.55 -18.65
CA THR A 146 -2.78 10.07 -19.71
C THR A 146 -3.31 8.91 -20.53
N ILE A 147 -4.61 8.92 -20.82
CA ILE A 147 -5.23 7.94 -21.71
C ILE A 147 -4.76 8.22 -23.13
N LEU A 148 -4.15 7.21 -23.75
CA LEU A 148 -3.79 7.24 -25.16
C LEU A 148 -5.01 6.74 -25.94
N LYS A 149 -5.59 7.59 -26.79
CA LYS A 149 -6.59 7.12 -27.75
C LYS A 149 -5.95 5.99 -28.55
N SER A 150 -6.56 4.82 -28.56
CA SER A 150 -6.13 3.70 -29.39
C SER A 150 -5.89 4.24 -30.80
N LYS A 151 -4.66 4.15 -31.29
CA LYS A 151 -4.41 4.34 -32.72
C LYS A 151 -5.30 3.30 -33.40
N GLU A 152 -6.32 3.76 -34.10
CA GLU A 152 -6.95 2.96 -35.14
C GLU A 152 -5.83 2.31 -35.95
N LYS A 153 -5.99 1.02 -36.20
CA LYS A 153 -5.11 0.24 -37.07
C LYS A 153 -4.89 1.02 -38.37
N THR A 154 -3.78 1.73 -38.51
CA THR A 154 -3.20 1.99 -39.83
C THR A 154 -2.59 0.67 -40.28
N ALA A 155 -3.45 -0.26 -40.67
CA ALA A 155 -3.15 -1.23 -41.70
C ALA A 155 -3.27 -0.45 -43.01
N SER A 156 -2.17 0.20 -43.40
CA SER A 156 -2.02 0.74 -44.74
C SER A 156 -1.79 -0.46 -45.67
N GLU A 157 -2.69 -0.59 -46.65
CA GLU A 157 -2.61 -1.48 -47.81
C GLU A 157 -1.28 -1.35 -48.59
#